data_AF-A0A6B0GNJ0-F1
#
_entry.id   AF-A0A6B0GNJ0-F1
#
_cell.length_a   1.000
_cell.length_b   1.000
_cell.length_c   1.000
_cell.angle_alpha   90.00
_cell.angle_beta   90.00
_cell.angle_gamma   90.00
#
_symmetry.space_group_name_H-M   'P 1'
#
loop_
_entity.id
_entity.type
_entity.pdbx_description
1 polymer ?
#
loop_
_entity_poly.entity_id
_entity_poly.type
_entity_poly.pdbx_seq_one_letter_code
_entity_poly.pdbx_strand_id
1 'polypeptide(L)'
;MEPATHAEWTVSDRVWVTTMSVLAEREYPFRARLIRERAGLDAAQDRTIRRRLHVMADAGWLDHTEGSKWWYPGPHAEARFHTDH
;
A
#
# COMPACT_ATOMS: atom_id res chain seq x y z
N MET A 1 31.70 -2.96 -19.68
CA MET A 1 30.25 -2.98 -19.93
C MET A 1 29.62 -3.23 -18.57
N GLU A 2 29.42 -2.17 -17.81
CA GLU A 2 28.87 -2.24 -16.45
C GLU A 2 27.36 -2.60 -16.56
N PRO A 3 26.86 -3.59 -15.81
CA PRO A 3 25.47 -4.03 -15.94
C PRO A 3 24.50 -3.00 -15.34
N ALA A 4 23.34 -2.90 -16.00
CA ALA A 4 22.19 -2.03 -15.76
C ALA A 4 22.04 -1.44 -14.34
N THR A 5 22.00 -0.12 -14.31
CA THR A 5 21.65 0.73 -13.17
C THR A 5 20.42 0.19 -12.43
N HIS A 6 20.55 -0.02 -11.12
CA HIS A 6 19.42 -0.25 -10.21
C HIS A 6 18.32 0.77 -10.52
N ALA A 7 17.17 0.31 -11.04
CA ALA A 7 16.01 1.18 -11.15
C ALA A 7 15.58 1.55 -9.71
N GLU A 8 15.92 2.76 -9.29
CA GLU A 8 15.50 3.29 -7.99
C GLU A 8 13.98 3.22 -7.93
N TRP A 9 13.45 2.45 -6.98
CA TRP A 9 12.01 2.33 -6.80
C TRP A 9 11.39 3.70 -6.58
N THR A 10 10.38 4.03 -7.38
CA THR A 10 9.65 5.28 -7.21
C THR A 10 8.89 5.28 -5.88
N VAL A 11 8.47 6.46 -5.42
CA VAL A 11 7.59 6.57 -4.23
C VAL A 11 6.33 5.73 -4.42
N SER A 12 5.75 5.73 -5.63
CA SER A 12 4.55 4.95 -5.96
C SER A 12 4.78 3.44 -5.84
N ASP A 13 5.95 2.95 -6.27
CA ASP A 13 6.31 1.52 -6.18
C ASP A 13 6.48 1.10 -4.73
N ARG A 14 7.17 1.92 -3.93
CA ARG A 14 7.34 1.68 -2.50
C ARG A 14 5.99 1.61 -1.78
N VAL A 15 5.09 2.56 -2.03
CA VAL A 15 3.74 2.55 -1.44
C VAL A 15 2.98 1.28 -1.81
N TRP A 16 3.01 0.88 -3.08
CA TRP A 16 2.34 -0.34 -3.53
C TRP A 16 2.90 -1.58 -2.83
N VAL A 17 4.21 -1.79 -2.90
CA VAL A 17 4.88 -2.97 -2.32
C VAL A 17 4.67 -3.03 -0.80
N THR A 18 4.85 -1.92 -0.10
CA THR A 18 4.62 -1.86 1.36
C THR A 18 3.17 -2.15 1.71
N THR A 19 2.21 -1.64 0.95
CA THR A 19 0.78 -1.93 1.20
C THR A 19 0.47 -3.40 0.99
N MET A 20 1.03 -4.03 -0.07
CA MET A 20 0.88 -5.46 -0.28
C MET A 20 1.47 -6.30 0.85
N SER A 21 2.61 -5.88 1.44
CA SER A 21 3.19 -6.53 2.62
C SER A 21 2.26 -6.41 3.84
N VAL A 22 1.72 -5.22 4.11
CA VAL A 22 0.76 -4.98 5.21
C VAL A 22 -0.49 -5.85 5.07
N LEU A 23 -1.01 -6.00 3.85
CA LEU A 23 -2.14 -6.88 3.58
C LEU A 23 -1.79 -8.36 3.79
N ALA A 24 -0.61 -8.79 3.31
CA ALA A 24 -0.14 -10.17 3.49
C ALA A 24 0.11 -10.53 4.96
N GLU A 25 0.61 -9.58 5.75
CA GLU A 25 0.84 -9.71 7.19
C GLU A 25 -0.44 -9.56 8.02
N ARG A 26 -1.57 -9.31 7.36
CA ARG A 26 -2.88 -9.10 7.98
C ARG A 26 -2.91 -7.97 9.02
N GLU A 27 -2.08 -6.94 8.83
CA GLU A 27 -2.01 -5.77 9.72
C GLU A 27 -3.07 -4.73 9.31
N TYR A 28 -4.35 -5.09 9.46
CA TYR A 28 -5.48 -4.23 9.14
C TYR A 28 -6.51 -4.20 10.29
N PRO A 29 -7.28 -3.09 10.42
CA PRO A 29 -7.19 -1.87 9.59
C PRO A 29 -5.91 -1.07 9.86
N PHE A 30 -5.41 -0.38 8.83
CA PHE A 30 -4.21 0.46 8.93
C PHE A 30 -4.46 1.91 8.53
N ARG A 31 -3.51 2.79 8.86
CA ARG A 31 -3.51 4.21 8.46
C ARG A 31 -2.41 4.45 7.44
N ALA A 32 -2.56 5.49 6.61
CA ALA A 32 -1.51 5.92 5.67
C ALA A 32 -0.15 6.20 6.37
N ARG A 33 -0.17 6.55 7.66
CA ARG A 33 1.04 6.71 8.49
C ARG A 33 1.86 5.42 8.60
N LEU A 34 1.22 4.26 8.72
CA LEU A 34 1.92 2.97 8.78
C LEU A 34 2.69 2.72 7.48
N ILE A 35 2.03 2.97 6.34
CA ILE A 35 2.65 2.83 5.02
C ILE A 35 3.84 3.77 4.87
N ARG A 36 3.71 5.02 5.32
CA ARG A 36 4.81 5.97 5.33
C ARG A 36 6.02 5.45 6.11
N GLU A 37 5.80 5.01 7.34
CA GLU A 37 6.84 4.54 8.25
C GLU A 37 7.54 3.28 7.68
N ARG A 38 6.76 2.30 7.20
CA ARG A 38 7.30 1.05 6.63
C ARG A 38 7.96 1.22 5.27
N ALA A 39 7.49 2.17 4.45
CA ALA A 39 8.09 2.47 3.16
C ALA A 39 9.33 3.37 3.26
N GLY A 40 9.69 3.83 4.47
CA GLY A 40 10.80 4.76 4.69
C GLY A 40 10.59 6.09 3.94
N LEU A 41 9.36 6.60 3.94
CA LEU A 41 8.98 7.82 3.23
C LEU A 41 8.79 8.99 4.19
N ASP A 42 9.02 10.20 3.70
CA ASP A 42 8.81 11.42 4.47
C ASP A 42 7.38 11.93 4.40
N ALA A 43 7.01 12.80 5.34
CA ALA A 43 5.69 13.44 5.38
C ALA A 43 5.36 14.26 4.12
N ALA A 44 6.37 14.73 3.39
CA ALA A 44 6.20 15.41 2.10
C ALA A 44 5.51 14.50 1.06
N GLN A 45 5.58 13.18 1.23
CA GLN A 45 4.97 12.19 0.34
C GLN A 45 3.55 11.76 0.78
N ASP A 46 3.00 12.29 1.87
CA ASP A 46 1.67 11.91 2.39
C ASP A 46 0.57 12.03 1.32
N ARG A 47 0.64 13.05 0.45
CA ARG A 47 -0.31 13.22 -0.66
C ARG A 47 -0.20 12.08 -1.68
N THR A 48 1.03 11.70 -2.04
CA THR A 48 1.31 10.59 -2.97
C THR A 48 0.85 9.26 -2.39
N ILE A 49 1.12 9.03 -1.09
CA ILE A 49 0.70 7.84 -0.36
C ILE A 49 -0.83 7.70 -0.43
N ARG A 50 -1.57 8.73 -0.01
CA ARG A 50 -3.04 8.70 -0.04
C ARG A 50 -3.59 8.50 -1.44
N ARG A 51 -3.04 9.21 -2.43
CA ARG A 51 -3.44 9.04 -3.84
C ARG A 51 -3.26 7.60 -4.29
N ARG A 52 -2.14 6.96 -3.93
CA ARG A 52 -1.87 5.58 -4.34
C ARG A 52 -2.76 4.58 -3.61
N LEU A 53 -3.06 4.80 -2.33
CA LEU A 53 -4.03 3.98 -1.59
C LEU A 53 -5.44 4.07 -2.20
N HIS A 54 -5.88 5.26 -2.63
CA HIS A 54 -7.14 5.39 -3.38
C HIS A 54 -7.09 4.61 -4.70
N VAL A 55 -6.00 4.70 -5.48
CA VAL A 55 -5.86 3.90 -6.70
C VAL A 55 -5.90 2.39 -6.41
N MET A 56 -5.35 1.95 -5.26
CA MET A 56 -5.45 0.56 -4.83
C MET A 56 -6.89 0.17 -4.44
N ALA A 57 -7.64 1.07 -3.83
CA ALA A 57 -9.04 0.87 -3.52
C ALA A 57 -9.90 0.81 -4.79
N ASP A 58 -9.69 1.72 -5.74
CA ASP A 58 -10.34 1.71 -7.06
C ASP A 58 -10.05 0.40 -7.82
N ALA A 59 -8.88 -0.18 -7.60
CA ALA A 59 -8.47 -1.47 -8.15
C ALA A 59 -8.92 -2.68 -7.31
N GLY A 60 -9.73 -2.50 -6.26
CA GLY A 60 -10.30 -3.56 -5.43
C GLY A 60 -9.33 -4.22 -4.42
N TRP A 61 -8.12 -3.69 -4.25
CA TRP A 61 -7.15 -4.19 -3.26
C TRP A 61 -7.40 -3.68 -1.86
N LEU A 62 -8.00 -2.51 -1.73
CA LEU A 62 -8.33 -1.88 -0.45
C LEU A 62 -9.80 -1.49 -0.43
N ASP A 63 -10.33 -1.32 0.77
CA ASP A 63 -11.59 -0.65 1.00
C ASP A 63 -11.39 0.54 1.95
N HIS A 64 -12.17 1.59 1.73
CA HIS A 64 -12.07 2.85 2.46
C HIS A 64 -13.40 3.59 2.50
N THR A 65 -13.89 3.86 3.71
CA THR A 65 -15.02 4.77 3.91
C THR A 65 -14.56 6.23 3.76
N GLU A 66 -15.27 7.00 2.94
CA GLU A 66 -14.99 8.43 2.75
C GLU A 66 -14.93 9.19 4.09
N GLY A 67 -13.89 10.03 4.25
CA GLY A 67 -13.64 10.77 5.49
C GLY A 67 -12.97 9.95 6.61
N SER A 68 -12.84 8.64 6.46
CA SER A 68 -12.10 7.81 7.41
C SER A 68 -10.59 8.04 7.31
N LYS A 69 -9.84 7.60 8.34
CA LYS A 69 -8.37 7.50 8.29
C LYS A 69 -7.88 6.06 8.15
N TRP A 70 -8.82 5.12 8.15
CA TRP A 70 -8.58 3.69 8.18
C TRP A 70 -8.78 3.08 6.80
N TRP A 71 -7.93 2.11 6.50
CA TRP A 71 -7.93 1.32 5.28
C TRP A 71 -8.10 -0.14 5.65
N TYR A 72 -8.92 -0.83 4.88
CA TYR A 72 -9.29 -2.22 5.08
C TYR A 72 -8.87 -3.04 3.84
N PRO A 73 -8.70 -4.36 3.96
CA PRO A 73 -8.52 -5.21 2.78
C PRO A 73 -9.74 -5.10 1.88
N GLY A 74 -9.52 -4.97 0.58
CA GLY A 74 -10.57 -5.06 -0.43
C GLY A 74 -10.76 -6.51 -0.92
N PRO A 75 -11.75 -6.76 -1.79
CA PRO A 75 -12.09 -8.11 -2.26
C PRO A 75 -10.91 -8.87 -2.88
N HIS A 76 -10.02 -8.20 -3.62
CA HIS A 76 -8.84 -8.85 -4.18
C HIS A 76 -7.82 -9.25 -3.11
N ALA A 77 -7.67 -8.44 -2.06
CA ALA A 77 -6.79 -8.76 -0.95
C ALA A 77 -7.34 -9.93 -0.13
N GLU A 78 -8.65 -9.94 0.14
CA GLU A 78 -9.31 -11.06 0.82
C GLU A 78 -9.16 -12.36 0.03
N ALA A 79 -9.51 -12.36 -1.27
CA ALA A 79 -9.35 -13.54 -2.12
C ALA A 79 -7.90 -14.03 -2.17
N ARG A 80 -6.93 -13.11 -2.18
CA ARG A 80 -5.51 -13.47 -2.26
C ARG A 80 -4.93 -13.99 -0.95
N PHE A 81 -5.24 -13.35 0.18
CA PHE A 81 -4.53 -13.54 1.45
C PHE A 81 -5.35 -14.25 2.52
N HIS A 82 -6.67 -14.38 2.33
CA HIS A 82 -7.59 -15.03 3.29
C HIS A 82 -8.07 -16.40 2.79
N THR A 83 -7.50 -16.92 1.70
CA THR A 83 -7.71 -18.32 1.35
C THR A 83 -6.89 -19.16 2.32
N ASP A 84 -7.51 -19.53 3.45
CA ASP A 84 -7.01 -20.56 4.37
C ASP A 84 -6.77 -21.86 3.60
N HIS A 85 -5.62 -22.49 3.86
CA HIS A 85 -5.40 -23.88 3.53
C HIS A 85 -4.85 -24.63 4.74
#